data_AF-A0AAD4NA78-F1
#
_entry.id   AF-A0AAD4NA78-F1
#
_cell.length_a   1.000
_cell.length_b   1.000
_cell.length_c   1.000
_cell.angle_alpha   90.00
_cell.angle_beta   90.00
_cell.angle_gamma   90.00
#
_symmetry.space_group_name_H-M   'P 1'
#
loop_
_entity.id
_entity.type
_entity.pdbx_description
1 polymer ?
#
loop_
_entity_poly.entity_id
_entity_poly.type
_entity_poly.pdbx_seq_one_letter_code
_entity_poly.pdbx_strand_id
1 'polypeptide(L)'
;MPPKQDVLRKRVYKFYSDNIAAGKDFTRAHFIKEGVPETTLYRILRRFDNNLPAAHQSGGGRPAKIFTPNKLKALRRKFDHKDGISQRQAAKQFNCTQPMICKTLKKLKIDCRKKKTKSDGRE
;
A
#
# COMPACT_ATOMS: atom_id res chain seq x y z
N MET A 1 -0.08 15.95 13.79
CA MET A 1 -1.08 15.63 14.84
C MET A 1 -1.46 14.17 14.74
N PRO A 2 -1.37 13.37 15.82
CA PRO A 2 -1.83 11.98 15.81
C PRO A 2 -3.36 11.93 15.57
N PRO A 3 -3.88 10.87 14.91
CA PRO A 3 -5.32 10.72 14.70
C PRO A 3 -6.08 10.76 16.04
N LYS A 4 -7.25 11.42 16.09
CA LYS A 4 -8.07 11.55 17.33
C LYS A 4 -8.31 10.20 18.03
N GLN A 5 -8.44 9.12 17.26
CA GLN A 5 -8.63 7.77 17.78
C GLN A 5 -7.41 7.21 18.51
N ASP A 6 -6.19 7.56 18.09
CA ASP A 6 -4.96 7.05 18.70
C ASP A 6 -4.69 7.68 20.06
N VAL A 7 -5.10 8.94 20.25
CA VAL A 7 -5.04 9.62 21.55
C VAL A 7 -5.94 8.90 22.55
N LEU A 8 -7.18 8.60 22.17
CA LEU A 8 -8.12 7.87 23.01
C LEU A 8 -7.59 6.46 23.35
N ARG A 9 -7.11 5.70 22.35
CA ARG A 9 -6.54 4.36 22.57
C ARG A 9 -5.39 4.39 23.57
N LYS A 10 -4.45 5.32 23.41
CA LYS A 10 -3.33 5.48 24.33
C LYS A 10 -3.80 5.82 25.74
N ARG A 11 -4.81 6.69 25.89
CA ARG A 11 -5.39 7.05 27.20
C ARG A 11 -6.02 5.84 27.88
N VAL A 12 -6.83 5.07 27.15
CA VAL A 12 -7.49 3.86 27.66
C VAL A 12 -6.47 2.79 28.03
N TYR A 13 -5.45 2.57 27.19
CA TYR A 13 -4.37 1.61 27.48
C TYR A 13 -3.63 1.96 28.77
N LYS A 14 -3.24 3.24 28.91
CA LYS A 14 -2.54 3.73 30.10
C LYS A 14 -3.43 3.61 31.35
N PHE A 15 -4.67 4.06 31.26
CA PHE A 15 -5.60 3.97 32.39
C PHE A 15 -5.84 2.52 32.83
N TYR A 16 -6.02 1.60 31.88
CA TYR A 16 -6.20 0.19 32.18
C TYR A 16 -4.94 -0.44 32.76
N SER A 17 -3.74 -0.12 32.24
CA SER A 17 -2.47 -0.63 32.77
C SER A 17 -2.20 -0.16 34.20
N ASP A 18 -2.60 1.07 34.51
CA ASP A 18 -2.42 1.64 35.85
C ASP A 18 -3.43 1.06 36.85
N ASN A 19 -4.58 0.56 36.38
CA ASN A 19 -5.70 0.06 37.20
C ASN A 19 -6.04 -1.41 36.92
N ILE A 20 -5.05 -2.24 36.58
CA ILE A 20 -5.26 -3.66 36.22
C ILE A 20 -6.02 -4.42 37.32
N ALA A 21 -5.71 -4.15 38.59
CA ALA A 21 -6.33 -4.82 39.73
C ALA A 21 -7.84 -4.56 39.86
N ALA A 22 -8.32 -3.39 39.42
CA ALA A 22 -9.75 -3.03 39.45
C ALA A 22 -10.55 -3.63 38.28
N GLY A 23 -9.86 -4.19 37.28
CA GLY A 23 -10.47 -4.88 36.15
C GLY A 23 -11.02 -3.95 35.06
N LYS A 24 -11.59 -4.59 34.03
CA LYS A 24 -12.07 -3.91 32.80
C LYS A 24 -13.32 -3.08 33.03
N ASP A 25 -14.20 -3.51 33.93
CA ASP A 25 -15.46 -2.83 34.21
C ASP A 25 -15.24 -1.46 34.85
N PHE A 26 -14.22 -1.34 35.71
CA PHE A 26 -13.81 -0.05 36.28
C PHE A 26 -13.37 0.93 35.20
N THR A 27 -12.53 0.48 34.27
CA THR A 27 -12.08 1.28 33.13
C THR A 27 -13.27 1.65 32.24
N ARG A 28 -14.15 0.70 31.92
CA ARG A 28 -15.34 0.96 31.11
C ARG A 28 -16.23 2.02 31.75
N ALA A 29 -16.52 1.91 33.04
CA ALA A 29 -17.37 2.86 33.76
C ALA A 29 -16.80 4.29 33.76
N HIS A 30 -15.48 4.44 33.91
CA HIS A 30 -14.81 5.75 33.84
C HIS A 30 -15.01 6.41 32.48
N PHE A 31 -14.68 5.71 31.40
CA PHE A 31 -14.73 6.30 30.06
C PHE A 31 -16.16 6.45 29.50
N ILE A 32 -17.12 5.65 29.97
CA ILE A 32 -18.55 5.88 29.67
C ILE A 32 -19.02 7.21 30.25
N LYS A 33 -18.63 7.54 31.49
CA LYS A 33 -18.94 8.84 32.11
C LYS A 33 -18.31 10.01 31.35
N GLU A 34 -17.16 9.79 30.71
CA GLU A 34 -16.51 10.76 29.83
C GLU A 34 -17.13 10.83 28.42
N GLY A 35 -18.17 10.04 28.13
CA GLY A 35 -18.91 10.06 26.86
C GLY A 35 -18.34 9.16 25.76
N VAL A 36 -17.42 8.25 26.07
CA VAL A 36 -16.88 7.29 25.09
C VAL A 36 -17.87 6.15 24.88
N PRO A 37 -18.26 5.83 23.63
CA PRO A 37 -19.17 4.73 23.37
C PRO A 37 -18.60 3.41 23.86
N GLU A 38 -19.44 2.64 24.54
CA GLU A 38 -19.10 1.34 25.09
C GLU A 38 -18.51 0.36 24.05
N THR A 39 -19.09 0.31 22.85
CA THR A 39 -18.61 -0.52 21.74
C THR A 39 -17.17 -0.19 21.35
N THR A 40 -16.76 1.07 21.50
CA THR A 40 -15.39 1.52 21.25
C THR A 40 -14.46 1.03 22.34
N LEU A 41 -14.86 1.14 23.62
CA LEU A 41 -14.07 0.66 24.75
C LEU A 41 -13.82 -0.84 24.68
N TYR A 42 -14.85 -1.64 24.40
CA TYR A 42 -14.69 -3.09 24.19
C TYR A 42 -13.72 -3.42 23.07
N ARG A 43 -13.80 -2.72 21.93
CA ARG A 43 -12.85 -2.92 20.81
C ARG A 43 -11.42 -2.56 21.21
N ILE A 44 -11.22 -1.53 22.03
CA ILE A 44 -9.89 -1.11 22.50
C ILE A 44 -9.33 -2.12 23.52
N LEU A 45 -10.12 -2.53 24.51
CA LEU A 45 -9.69 -3.51 25.52
C LEU A 45 -9.41 -4.88 24.89
N ARG A 46 -10.24 -5.32 23.94
CA ARG A 46 -9.97 -6.55 23.18
C ARG A 46 -8.65 -6.48 22.40
N ARG A 47 -8.25 -5.30 21.92
CA ARG A 47 -6.92 -5.13 21.29
C ARG A 47 -5.80 -5.23 22.30
N PHE A 48 -5.98 -4.69 23.49
CA PHE A 48 -5.03 -4.82 24.60
C PHE A 48 -4.83 -6.30 24.96
N ASP A 49 -5.92 -7.07 25.10
CA ASP A 49 -5.86 -8.51 25.37
C ASP A 49 -5.10 -9.29 24.29
N ASN A 50 -5.24 -8.89 23.03
CA ASN A 50 -4.53 -9.49 21.90
C ASN A 50 -3.07 -8.98 21.75
N ASN A 51 -2.54 -8.27 22.74
CA ASN A 51 -1.21 -7.64 22.71
C ASN A 51 -0.97 -6.75 21.48
N LEU A 52 -2.03 -6.15 20.94
CA LEU A 52 -1.94 -5.25 19.79
C LEU A 52 -1.58 -3.84 20.26
N PRO A 53 -0.74 -3.12 19.49
CA PRO A 53 -0.34 -1.77 19.85
C PRO A 53 -1.53 -0.80 19.85
N ALA A 54 -1.47 0.21 20.73
CA ALA A 54 -2.43 1.31 20.79
C ALA A 54 -2.40 2.18 19.53
N ALA A 55 -1.25 2.22 18.85
CA ALA A 55 -1.06 2.97 17.62
C ALA A 55 -1.92 2.40 16.47
N HIS A 56 -2.38 3.29 15.60
CA HIS A 56 -2.96 2.88 14.33
C HIS A 56 -1.92 2.13 13.49
N GLN A 57 -2.29 0.94 13.02
CA GLN A 57 -1.54 0.23 11.99
C GLN A 57 -2.04 0.73 10.64
N SER A 58 -1.15 1.29 9.83
CA SER A 58 -1.48 1.69 8.47
C SER A 58 -2.04 0.49 7.70
N GLY A 59 -3.13 0.70 6.98
CA GLY A 59 -3.85 -0.39 6.31
C GLY A 59 -2.95 -1.19 5.38
N GLY A 60 -2.97 -2.52 5.52
CA GLY A 60 -2.29 -3.49 4.64
C GLY A 60 -3.00 -3.68 3.29
N GLY A 61 -3.58 -2.61 2.74
CA GLY A 61 -4.30 -2.67 1.47
C GLY A 61 -3.42 -3.24 0.35
N ARG A 62 -4.04 -3.93 -0.62
CA ARG A 62 -3.31 -4.49 -1.75
C ARG A 62 -2.60 -3.36 -2.51
N PRO A 63 -1.27 -3.42 -2.71
CA PRO A 63 -0.56 -2.38 -3.44
C PRO A 63 -1.11 -2.29 -4.86
N ALA A 64 -1.33 -1.06 -5.33
CA ALA A 64 -1.76 -0.82 -6.70
C ALA A 64 -0.71 -1.36 -7.68
N LYS A 65 -1.05 -2.44 -8.41
CA LYS A 65 -0.16 -3.04 -9.40
C LYS A 65 -0.32 -2.31 -10.73
N ILE A 66 0.73 -1.60 -11.16
CA ILE A 66 0.78 -0.93 -12.47
C ILE A 66 0.65 -1.96 -13.60
N PHE A 67 1.31 -3.10 -13.46
CA PHE A 67 1.23 -4.24 -14.36
C PHE A 67 1.20 -5.55 -13.58
N THR A 68 0.62 -6.59 -14.19
CA THR A 68 0.76 -7.96 -13.68
C THR A 68 2.18 -8.48 -13.93
N PRO A 69 2.69 -9.41 -13.12
CA PRO A 69 4.02 -10.00 -13.32
C PRO A 69 4.24 -10.57 -14.73
N ASN A 70 3.20 -11.18 -15.31
CA ASN A 70 3.26 -11.74 -16.66
C ASN A 70 3.45 -10.64 -17.73
N LYS A 71 2.75 -9.50 -17.58
CA LYS A 71 2.93 -8.35 -18.49
C LYS A 71 4.34 -7.75 -18.35
N LEU A 72 4.91 -7.71 -17.14
CA LEU A 72 6.30 -7.28 -16.93
C LEU A 72 7.31 -8.22 -17.61
N LYS A 73 7.14 -9.53 -17.49
CA LYS A 73 7.99 -10.53 -18.16
C LYS A 73 7.92 -10.39 -19.69
N ALA A 74 6.72 -10.19 -20.22
CA ALA A 74 6.51 -9.97 -21.65
C ALA A 74 7.15 -8.65 -22.13
N LEU A 75 7.04 -7.58 -21.34
CA LEU A 75 7.67 -6.29 -21.64
C LEU A 75 9.20 -6.42 -21.65
N ARG A 76 9.77 -7.10 -20.64
CA ARG A 76 11.22 -7.37 -20.59
C ARG A 76 11.69 -8.11 -21.82
N ARG A 77 11.03 -9.21 -22.20
CA ARG A 77 11.40 -9.99 -23.40
C ARG A 77 11.42 -9.17 -24.71
N LYS A 78 10.66 -8.07 -24.77
CA LYS A 78 10.55 -7.21 -25.96
C LYS A 78 11.58 -6.09 -26.02
N PHE A 79 12.02 -5.55 -24.88
CA PHE A 79 12.94 -4.40 -24.82
C PHE A 79 14.36 -4.77 -24.40
N ASP A 80 14.54 -5.83 -23.60
CA ASP A 80 15.85 -6.22 -23.06
C ASP A 80 16.82 -6.53 -24.21
N HIS A 81 17.83 -5.66 -24.36
CA HIS A 81 18.82 -5.64 -25.45
C HIS A 81 18.27 -5.67 -26.89
N LYS A 82 17.02 -5.26 -27.12
CA LYS A 82 16.34 -5.33 -28.42
C LYS A 82 16.00 -3.95 -28.96
N ASP A 83 16.00 -3.84 -30.29
CA ASP A 83 15.69 -2.64 -31.07
C ASP A 83 14.50 -2.84 -32.05
N GLY A 84 13.68 -3.87 -31.82
CA GLY A 84 12.60 -4.25 -32.75
C GLY A 84 11.31 -3.45 -32.63
N ILE A 85 11.00 -2.87 -31.45
CA ILE A 85 9.73 -2.17 -31.22
C ILE A 85 9.93 -0.82 -30.54
N SER A 86 9.06 0.14 -30.85
CA SER A 86 9.01 1.42 -30.14
C SER A 86 8.12 1.35 -28.89
N GLN A 87 8.32 2.25 -27.94
CA GLN A 87 7.48 2.35 -26.75
C GLN A 87 6.00 2.62 -27.07
N ARG A 88 5.71 3.38 -28.15
CA ARG A 88 4.32 3.58 -28.63
C ARG A 88 3.70 2.28 -29.15
N GLN A 89 4.47 1.46 -29.87
CA GLN A 89 3.99 0.15 -30.34
C GLN A 89 3.74 -0.81 -29.17
N ALA A 90 4.63 -0.84 -28.19
CA ALA A 90 4.41 -1.60 -26.96
C ALA A 90 3.16 -1.11 -26.21
N ALA A 91 2.97 0.19 -26.08
CA ALA A 91 1.81 0.78 -25.42
C ALA A 91 0.49 0.30 -26.04
N LYS A 92 0.40 0.30 -27.38
CA LYS A 92 -0.75 -0.27 -28.12
C LYS A 92 -0.94 -1.76 -27.81
N GLN A 93 0.13 -2.56 -27.82
CA GLN A 93 0.05 -4.00 -27.55
C GLN A 93 -0.36 -4.34 -26.11
N PHE A 94 0.03 -3.51 -25.13
CA PHE A 94 -0.31 -3.70 -23.72
C PHE A 94 -1.59 -2.99 -23.29
N ASN A 95 -2.29 -2.32 -24.23
CA ASN A 95 -3.46 -1.48 -24.02
C ASN A 95 -3.25 -0.45 -22.89
N CYS A 96 -2.20 0.36 -23.02
CA CYS A 96 -1.84 1.38 -22.04
C CYS A 96 -1.22 2.60 -22.73
N THR A 97 -0.89 3.64 -21.96
CA THR A 97 -0.26 4.84 -22.49
C THR A 97 1.26 4.70 -22.57
N GLN A 98 1.88 5.39 -23.52
CA GLN A 98 3.35 5.36 -23.67
C GLN A 98 4.10 5.83 -22.40
N PRO A 99 3.64 6.86 -21.65
CA PRO A 99 4.26 7.23 -20.38
C PRO A 99 4.26 6.10 -19.34
N MET A 100 3.22 5.27 -19.28
CA MET A 100 3.19 4.11 -18.38
C MET A 100 4.27 3.09 -18.74
N ILE A 101 4.48 2.82 -20.04
CA ILE A 101 5.56 1.96 -20.51
C ILE A 101 6.93 2.54 -20.12
N CYS A 102 7.16 3.83 -20.36
CA CYS A 102 8.42 4.50 -20.02
C CYS A 102 8.70 4.42 -18.50
N LYS A 103 7.72 4.74 -17.65
CA LYS A 103 7.83 4.61 -16.19
C LYS A 103 8.16 3.17 -15.76
N THR A 104 7.50 2.20 -16.39
CA THR A 104 7.70 0.78 -16.08
C THR A 104 9.10 0.31 -16.46
N LEU A 105 9.62 0.70 -17.64
CA LEU A 105 10.95 0.34 -18.11
C LEU A 105 12.05 0.94 -17.22
N LYS A 106 11.91 2.22 -16.81
CA LYS A 106 12.80 2.85 -15.84
C LYS A 106 12.80 2.13 -14.49
N LYS A 107 11.63 1.77 -13.98
CA LYS A 107 11.50 1.03 -12.71
C LYS A 107 12.15 -0.35 -12.77
N LEU A 108 12.08 -1.02 -13.92
CA LEU A 108 12.70 -2.32 -14.15
C LEU A 108 14.17 -2.26 -14.55
N LYS A 109 14.76 -1.06 -14.72
CA LYS A 109 16.12 -0.84 -15.23
C LYS A 109 16.39 -1.54 -16.57
N ILE A 110 15.41 -1.51 -17.48
CA ILE A 110 15.55 -2.07 -18.82
C ILE A 110 15.91 -0.96 -19.80
N ASP A 111 17.03 -1.14 -20.51
CA ASP A 111 17.47 -0.18 -21.52
C ASP A 111 16.54 -0.17 -22.73
N CYS A 112 16.09 1.03 -23.08
CA CYS A 112 15.25 1.25 -24.25
C CYS A 112 16.13 1.69 -25.42
N ARG A 113 16.46 0.77 -26.32
CA ARG A 113 17.16 1.14 -27.56
C ARG A 113 16.18 1.79 -28.54
N LYS A 114 16.66 2.76 -29.31
CA LYS A 114 15.89 3.31 -30.43
C LYS A 114 15.63 2.19 -31.42
N LYS A 115 14.39 2.12 -31.92
CA LYS A 115 14.04 1.16 -32.97
C LYS A 115 14.86 1.45 -34.22
N LYS A 116 15.46 0.44 -34.84
CA LYS A 116 16.08 0.61 -36.16
C LYS A 116 15.00 0.79 -37.22
N THR A 117 15.04 1.91 -37.93
CA THR A 117 14.32 2.09 -39.19
C THR A 117 14.92 1.13 -40.21
N LYS A 118 14.09 0.43 -40.99
CA LYS A 118 14.59 -0.26 -42.19
C LYS A 118 15.21 0.84 -43.06
N SER A 119 16.48 0.74 -43.38
CA SER A 119 17.08 1.56 -44.42
C SER A 119 16.33 1.27 -45.72
N ASP A 120 15.82 2.30 -46.39
CA ASP A 120 15.14 2.19 -47.68
C ASP A 120 16.12 1.62 -48.71
N GLY A 121 16.07 0.29 -48.90
CA GLY A 121 16.69 -0.37 -50.05
C GLY A 121 15.77 -0.19 -51.25
N ARG A 122 16.03 0.85 -52.05
CA ARG A 122 15.65 0.86 -53.46
C ARG A 122 16.72 0.05 -54.20
N GLU A 123 16.37 -1.16 -54.61
CA GLU A 123 17.01 -1.86 -55.73
C GLU A 123 16.43 -1.32 -57.05
#